data_AF-A0A1U8PP38-F1
#
_entry.id   AF-A0A1U8PP38-F1
#
_cell.length_a   1.000
_cell.length_b   1.000
_cell.length_c   1.000
_cell.angle_alpha   90.00
_cell.angle_beta   90.00
_cell.angle_gamma   90.00
#
_symmetry.space_group_name_H-M   'P 1'
#
loop_
_entity.id
_entity.type
_entity.pdbx_description
1 polymer ?
#
loop_
_entity_poly.entity_id
_entity_poly.type
_entity_poly.pdbx_seq_one_letter_code
_entity_poly.pdbx_strand_id
1 'polypeptide(L)'
;MDRYQKVEKPKSESPINDNEIRITSQGAIRNYINYAIALLQEKQAKEIVLKAMGQAISKTVAIAEIIKKRVPQLHQDTAISSLSITDVWNPIEDGLVPVEMTRHVSMLSITLSTGELNKNSAGYQAPHFVEESKPQYHYHQQQPQKQAQIPYNSVNEDNGGYSNWGRGGGRGRGWGYRGSGNERGRRGGGRGYNRGRGRMGGGRSRGGGGGY
;
A
#
# COMPACT_ATOMS: atom_id res chain seq x y z
N MET A 1 4.85 -2.50 36.75
CA MET A 1 5.88 -1.45 36.52
C MET A 1 5.26 -0.07 36.73
N ASP A 2 4.23 0.04 37.57
CA ASP A 2 3.23 1.11 37.43
C ASP A 2 3.66 2.39 38.18
N ARG A 3 4.88 2.37 38.74
CA ARG A 3 5.51 3.42 39.55
C ARG A 3 6.68 4.10 38.83
N TYR A 4 6.84 3.85 37.53
CA TYR A 4 7.93 4.39 36.73
C TYR A 4 7.38 5.03 35.46
N GLN A 5 7.91 6.20 35.11
CA GLN A 5 7.62 6.89 33.86
C GLN A 5 8.84 6.86 32.95
N LYS A 6 8.64 6.48 31.68
CA LYS A 6 9.70 6.50 30.69
C LYS A 6 10.12 7.95 30.42
N VAL A 7 11.40 8.23 30.57
CA VAL A 7 12.00 9.52 30.21
C VAL A 7 12.31 9.50 28.73
N GLU A 8 11.74 10.46 27.98
CA GLU A 8 12.15 10.70 26.60
C GLU A 8 13.53 11.37 26.61
N LYS A 9 14.59 10.57 26.51
CA LYS A 9 15.91 11.12 26.19
C LYS A 9 15.91 11.58 24.74
N PRO A 10 16.43 12.79 24.43
CA PRO A 10 16.66 13.19 23.05
C PRO A 10 17.56 12.12 22.40
N LYS A 11 17.16 11.64 21.22
CA LYS A 11 17.94 10.66 20.48
C LYS A 11 19.34 11.24 20.29
N SER A 12 20.38 10.48 20.58
CA SER A 12 21.74 10.86 20.23
C SER A 12 21.83 10.91 18.70
N GLU A 13 21.59 12.09 18.13
CA GLU A 13 21.74 12.32 16.71
C GLU A 13 23.23 12.39 16.41
N SER A 14 23.80 11.24 16.04
CA SER A 14 25.07 11.26 15.32
C SER A 14 24.88 12.07 14.03
N PRO A 15 25.88 12.89 13.65
CA PRO A 15 25.79 13.71 12.45
C PRO A 15 25.43 12.83 11.25
N ILE A 16 24.47 13.32 10.45
CA ILE A 16 24.05 12.63 9.24
C ILE A 16 25.01 13.05 8.14
N ASN A 17 25.73 12.09 7.56
CA ASN A 17 26.58 12.34 6.40
C ASN A 17 25.71 12.73 5.19
N ASP A 18 26.23 13.55 4.28
CA ASP A 18 25.46 14.04 3.12
C ASP A 18 24.91 12.92 2.22
N ASN A 19 25.62 11.79 2.15
CA ASN A 19 25.24 10.61 1.36
C ASN A 19 24.44 9.58 2.17
N GLU A 20 24.10 9.86 3.42
CA GLU A 20 23.32 8.97 4.29
C GLU A 20 21.83 9.30 4.25
N ILE A 21 21.00 8.29 3.96
CA ILE A 21 19.54 8.39 3.97
C ILE A 21 19.00 7.49 5.07
N ARG A 22 18.49 8.09 6.15
CA ARG A 22 17.82 7.37 7.24
C ARG A 22 16.35 7.15 6.91
N ILE A 23 15.97 5.90 6.66
CA ILE A 23 14.60 5.54 6.31
C ILE A 23 13.79 5.28 7.58
N THR A 24 12.68 6.00 7.71
CA THR A 24 11.72 5.85 8.80
C THR A 24 10.48 5.06 8.37
N SER A 25 9.80 4.46 9.34
CA SER A 25 8.54 3.72 9.11
C SER A 25 7.45 4.63 8.52
N GLN A 26 7.34 5.87 8.99
CA GLN A 26 6.29 6.81 8.58
C GLN A 26 6.60 7.61 7.29
N GLY A 27 7.87 7.84 6.94
CA GLY A 27 8.21 8.73 5.81
C GLY A 27 7.76 8.19 4.43
N ALA A 28 7.38 9.04 3.50
CA ALA A 28 6.89 8.58 2.19
C ALA A 28 8.00 7.93 1.34
N ILE A 29 7.74 6.74 0.77
CA ILE A 29 8.68 5.99 -0.09
C ILE A 29 9.21 6.86 -1.24
N ARG A 30 8.32 7.63 -1.88
CA ARG A 30 8.67 8.51 -3.01
C ARG A 30 9.75 9.53 -2.66
N ASN A 31 9.72 10.08 -1.45
CA ASN A 31 10.67 11.12 -1.04
C ASN A 31 12.09 10.56 -0.94
N TYR A 32 12.24 9.36 -0.35
CA TYR A 32 13.54 8.68 -0.26
C TYR A 32 14.11 8.35 -1.63
N ILE A 33 13.27 7.82 -2.53
CA ILE A 33 13.70 7.48 -3.90
C ILE A 33 14.14 8.74 -4.66
N ASN A 34 13.33 9.80 -4.62
CA ASN A 34 13.66 11.04 -5.32
C ASN A 34 14.96 11.65 -4.79
N TYR A 35 15.14 11.67 -3.46
CA TYR A 35 16.35 12.19 -2.85
C TYR A 35 17.59 11.36 -3.21
N ALA A 36 17.48 10.02 -3.15
CA ALA A 36 18.55 9.12 -3.55
C ALA A 36 18.97 9.31 -5.03
N ILE A 37 17.99 9.47 -5.93
CA ILE A 37 18.27 9.72 -7.34
C ILE A 37 18.95 11.08 -7.54
N ALA A 38 18.47 12.12 -6.87
CA ALA A 38 19.10 13.44 -6.94
C ALA A 38 20.57 13.40 -6.44
N LEU A 39 20.86 12.64 -5.38
CA LEU A 39 22.24 12.43 -4.93
C LEU A 39 23.10 11.73 -6.00
N LEU A 40 22.61 10.64 -6.59
CA LEU A 40 23.38 9.85 -7.56
C LEU A 40 23.54 10.53 -8.93
N GLN A 41 22.51 11.24 -9.41
CA GLN A 41 22.48 11.80 -10.77
C GLN A 41 22.82 13.29 -10.82
N GLU A 42 22.20 14.11 -9.96
CA GLU A 42 22.38 15.57 -10.01
C GLU A 42 23.66 15.99 -9.28
N LYS A 43 23.88 15.45 -8.07
CA LYS A 43 25.08 15.73 -7.27
C LYS A 43 26.25 14.81 -7.61
N GLN A 44 26.05 13.82 -8.48
CA GLN A 44 27.05 12.83 -8.88
C GLN A 44 27.78 12.18 -7.70
N ALA A 45 27.04 11.93 -6.61
CA ALA A 45 27.58 11.19 -5.48
C ALA A 45 28.00 9.79 -5.97
N LYS A 46 29.24 9.39 -5.65
CA LYS A 46 29.76 8.06 -6.02
C LYS A 46 28.94 6.95 -5.38
N GLU A 47 28.48 7.18 -4.16
CA GLU A 47 27.71 6.23 -3.38
C GLU A 47 26.68 6.92 -2.48
N ILE A 48 25.65 6.17 -2.12
CA ILE A 48 24.66 6.52 -1.11
C ILE A 48 24.50 5.37 -0.12
N VAL A 49 24.16 5.70 1.13
CA VAL A 49 23.97 4.71 2.19
C VAL A 49 22.55 4.82 2.74
N LEU A 50 21.75 3.78 2.53
CA LEU A 50 20.41 3.66 3.10
C LEU A 50 20.49 2.96 4.45
N LYS A 51 20.08 3.64 5.53
CA LYS A 51 20.05 3.07 6.88
C LYS A 51 18.64 2.97 7.41
N ALA A 52 18.32 1.85 8.03
CA ALA A 52 17.03 1.65 8.67
C ALA A 52 17.12 0.77 9.90
N MET A 53 16.17 0.99 10.82
CA MET A 53 16.06 0.24 12.07
C MET A 53 14.66 -0.37 12.20
N GLY A 54 14.60 -1.59 12.75
CA GLY A 54 13.36 -2.28 13.08
C GLY A 54 12.34 -2.31 11.92
N GLN A 55 11.16 -1.73 12.15
CA GLN A 55 10.03 -1.79 11.20
C GLN A 55 10.30 -1.10 9.84
N ALA A 56 11.34 -0.29 9.73
CA ALA A 56 11.70 0.37 8.47
C ALA A 56 12.57 -0.50 7.54
N ILE A 57 13.06 -1.65 8.01
CA ILE A 57 14.01 -2.51 7.27
C ILE A 57 13.38 -3.04 5.97
N SER A 58 12.19 -3.63 6.02
CA SER A 58 11.51 -4.19 4.83
C SER A 58 11.28 -3.14 3.75
N LYS A 59 10.85 -1.94 4.18
CA LYS A 59 10.65 -0.78 3.32
C LYS A 59 11.94 -0.31 2.65
N THR A 60 13.07 -0.42 3.35
CA THR A 60 14.39 -0.01 2.85
C THR A 60 14.86 -0.88 1.71
N VAL A 61 14.65 -2.20 1.82
CA VAL A 61 14.92 -3.13 0.72
C VAL A 61 14.09 -2.76 -0.52
N ALA A 62 12.79 -2.49 -0.35
CA ALA A 62 11.94 -2.08 -1.46
C ALA A 62 12.40 -0.76 -2.12
N ILE A 63 12.83 0.22 -1.33
CA ILE A 63 13.39 1.48 -1.84
C ILE A 63 14.67 1.22 -2.63
N ALA A 64 15.60 0.41 -2.11
CA ALA A 64 16.83 0.06 -2.78
C ALA A 64 16.57 -0.61 -4.15
N GLU A 65 15.64 -1.55 -4.21
CA GLU A 65 15.26 -2.21 -5.46
C GLU A 65 14.66 -1.24 -6.49
N ILE A 66 13.85 -0.27 -6.06
CA ILE A 66 13.32 0.74 -6.98
C ILE A 66 14.42 1.68 -7.48
N ILE A 67 15.38 2.05 -6.64
CA ILE A 67 16.53 2.88 -7.03
C ILE A 67 17.37 2.16 -8.10
N LYS A 68 17.73 0.89 -7.88
CA LYS A 68 18.49 0.08 -8.86
C LYS A 68 17.78 -0.09 -10.20
N LYS A 69 16.44 -0.08 -10.21
CA LYS A 69 15.65 -0.11 -11.47
C LYS A 69 15.68 1.21 -12.23
N ARG A 70 15.85 2.34 -11.53
CA ARG A 70 15.86 3.68 -12.13
C ARG A 70 17.27 4.16 -12.48
N VAL A 71 18.26 3.70 -11.73
CA VAL A 71 19.68 3.98 -11.94
C VAL A 71 20.37 2.62 -12.16
N PRO A 72 20.61 2.21 -13.41
CA PRO A 72 21.24 0.93 -13.70
C PRO A 72 22.72 0.94 -13.28
N GLN A 73 23.33 -0.24 -13.27
CA GLN A 73 24.76 -0.44 -13.00
C GLN A 73 25.24 -0.02 -11.59
N LEU A 74 24.36 -0.08 -10.58
CA LEU A 74 24.76 0.13 -9.19
C LEU A 74 25.28 -1.15 -8.53
N HIS A 75 26.49 -1.08 -7.99
CA HIS A 75 27.00 -2.04 -7.03
C HIS A 75 26.25 -1.89 -5.72
N GLN A 76 26.04 -3.01 -5.02
CA GLN A 76 25.39 -3.01 -3.71
C GLN A 76 26.27 -3.73 -2.69
N ASP A 77 26.29 -3.22 -1.46
CA ASP A 77 26.78 -3.94 -0.29
C ASP A 77 25.80 -3.78 0.88
N THR A 78 25.38 -4.90 1.46
CA THR A 78 24.38 -4.94 2.52
C THR A 78 24.99 -5.43 3.83
N ALA A 79 24.93 -4.60 4.86
CA ALA A 79 25.38 -4.95 6.21
C ALA A 79 24.20 -4.96 7.20
N ILE A 80 24.18 -5.96 8.08
CA ILE A 80 23.23 -6.09 9.18
C ILE A 80 23.98 -5.92 10.48
N SER A 81 23.41 -5.14 11.40
CA SER A 81 23.97 -4.93 12.74
C SER A 81 22.85 -4.84 13.78
N SER A 82 23.23 -4.81 15.06
CA SER A 82 22.31 -4.58 16.17
C SER A 82 22.74 -3.35 16.94
N LEU A 83 21.80 -2.45 17.20
CA LEU A 83 22.01 -1.21 17.94
C LEU A 83 21.34 -1.32 19.32
N SER A 84 22.12 -1.09 20.38
CA SER A 84 21.62 -1.09 21.76
C SER A 84 21.05 0.28 22.11
N ILE A 85 19.77 0.33 22.48
CA ILE A 85 19.08 1.54 22.93
C ILE A 85 18.81 1.40 24.42
N THR A 86 19.33 2.34 25.21
CA THR A 86 19.09 2.39 26.66
C THR A 86 17.97 3.37 26.95
N ASP A 87 16.81 2.83 27.36
CA ASP A 87 15.67 3.59 27.83
C ASP A 87 15.81 3.82 29.34
N VAL A 88 15.56 5.05 29.81
CA VAL A 88 15.63 5.38 31.24
C VAL A 88 14.24 5.65 31.79
N TRP A 89 13.99 5.13 32.98
CA TRP A 89 12.71 5.17 33.67
C TRP A 89 12.88 5.85 35.01
N ASN A 90 12.23 6.99 35.20
CA ASN A 90 12.27 7.71 36.46
C ASN A 90 11.14 7.22 37.37
N PRO A 91 11.41 7.08 38.68
CA PRO A 91 10.39 6.74 39.65
C PRO A 91 9.39 7.88 39.85
N ILE A 92 8.15 7.52 40.16
CA ILE A 92 7.05 8.44 40.47
C ILE A 92 6.86 8.57 42.00
N GLU A 93 7.40 7.63 42.78
CA GLU A 93 7.36 7.62 44.25
C GLU A 93 8.71 8.00 44.85
N ASP A 94 8.67 8.80 45.93
CA ASP A 94 9.86 9.17 46.69
C ASP A 94 10.52 7.94 47.33
N GLY A 95 11.85 7.85 47.20
CA GLY A 95 12.66 6.75 47.73
C GLY A 95 13.04 5.65 46.73
N LEU A 96 12.56 5.73 45.48
CA LEU A 96 12.98 4.85 44.38
C LEU A 96 14.11 5.49 43.55
N VAL A 97 14.84 4.66 42.79
CA VAL A 97 16.00 5.08 41.97
C VAL A 97 15.66 4.89 40.49
N PRO A 98 16.16 5.75 39.57
CA PRO A 98 15.97 5.55 38.13
C PRO A 98 16.45 4.19 37.65
N VAL A 99 15.68 3.58 36.74
CA VAL A 99 15.98 2.28 36.14
C VAL A 99 16.36 2.46 34.69
N GLU A 100 17.45 1.83 34.28
CA GLU A 100 17.87 1.77 32.87
C GLU A 100 17.54 0.40 32.28
N MET A 101 16.90 0.38 31.11
CA MET A 101 16.58 -0.83 30.38
C MET A 101 17.17 -0.75 28.97
N THR A 102 18.09 -1.65 28.66
CA THR A 102 18.69 -1.75 27.34
C THR A 102 17.92 -2.74 26.47
N ARG A 103 17.51 -2.29 25.28
CA ARG A 103 16.92 -3.15 24.25
C ARG A 103 17.79 -3.14 23.00
N HIS A 104 17.87 -4.28 22.32
CA HIS A 104 18.56 -4.38 21.04
C HIS A 104 17.58 -4.17 19.88
N VAL A 105 18.01 -3.39 18.88
CA VAL A 105 17.24 -3.12 17.67
C VAL A 105 18.08 -3.47 16.46
N SER A 106 17.56 -4.33 15.58
CA SER A 106 18.21 -4.65 14.32
C SER A 106 18.32 -3.41 13.44
N MET A 107 19.48 -3.25 12.80
CA MET A 107 19.79 -2.20 11.83
C MET A 107 20.24 -2.83 10.52
N LEU A 108 19.73 -2.29 9.41
CA LEU A 108 20.15 -2.61 8.05
C LEU A 108 20.84 -1.39 7.45
N SER A 109 21.98 -1.61 6.80
CA SER A 109 22.67 -0.62 5.97
C SER A 109 22.83 -1.19 4.57
N ILE A 110 22.36 -0.46 3.56
CA ILE A 110 22.56 -0.80 2.15
C ILE A 110 23.35 0.33 1.50
N THR A 111 24.56 0.03 1.05
CA THR A 111 25.36 0.95 0.23
C THR A 111 25.05 0.67 -1.23
N LEU A 112 24.73 1.71 -1.99
CA LEU A 112 24.58 1.67 -3.45
C LEU A 112 25.63 2.58 -4.07
N SER A 113 26.45 2.06 -4.98
CA SER A 113 27.58 2.79 -5.56
C SER A 113 27.65 2.62 -7.07
N THR A 114 28.04 3.68 -7.78
CA THR A 114 28.40 3.60 -9.20
C THR A 114 29.82 3.06 -9.40
N GLY A 115 30.67 3.13 -8.36
CA GLY A 115 31.99 2.53 -8.35
C GLY A 115 31.98 1.09 -7.85
N GLU A 116 33.05 0.35 -8.10
CA GLU A 116 33.21 -1.00 -7.57
C GLU A 116 33.26 -0.98 -6.03
N LEU A 117 32.43 -1.81 -5.40
CA LEU A 117 32.49 -2.09 -3.98
C LEU A 117 33.34 -3.34 -3.70
N ASN A 118 33.62 -3.62 -2.43
CA ASN A 118 34.38 -4.79 -2.01
C ASN A 118 33.65 -6.09 -2.37
N LYS A 119 34.11 -6.78 -3.42
CA LYS A 119 33.55 -8.06 -3.91
C LYS A 119 33.69 -9.22 -2.92
N ASN A 120 34.56 -9.09 -1.92
CA ASN A 120 34.76 -10.11 -0.88
C ASN A 120 33.83 -9.92 0.33
N SER A 121 33.03 -8.85 0.38
CA SER A 121 32.03 -8.68 1.43
C SER A 121 30.94 -9.74 1.30
N ALA A 122 30.50 -10.31 2.42
CA ALA A 122 29.35 -11.22 2.44
C ALA A 122 28.05 -10.54 1.99
N GLY A 123 27.97 -9.21 2.10
CA GLY A 123 26.83 -8.41 1.68
C GLY A 123 26.87 -7.94 0.23
N TYR A 124 27.96 -8.23 -0.49
CA TYR A 124 28.17 -7.69 -1.82
C TYR A 124 27.24 -8.32 -2.86
N GLN A 125 26.70 -7.47 -3.73
CA GLN A 125 25.93 -7.86 -4.89
C GLN A 125 26.38 -7.02 -6.10
N ALA A 126 26.72 -7.71 -7.18
CA ALA A 126 27.09 -7.09 -8.45
C ALA A 126 25.89 -6.35 -9.08
N PRO A 127 26.14 -5.35 -9.94
CA PRO A 127 25.06 -4.63 -10.60
C PRO A 127 24.20 -5.54 -11.46
N HIS A 128 22.89 -5.31 -11.43
CA HIS A 128 21.95 -6.03 -12.29
C HIS A 128 22.13 -5.58 -13.74
N PHE A 129 22.42 -6.53 -14.63
CA PHE A 129 22.35 -6.31 -16.07
C PHE A 129 20.87 -6.15 -16.44
N VAL A 130 20.49 -4.97 -16.90
CA VAL A 130 19.14 -4.75 -17.45
C VAL A 130 19.17 -5.31 -18.86
N GLU A 131 18.82 -6.59 -19.04
CA GLU A 131 18.39 -7.08 -20.34
C GLU A 131 17.10 -6.31 -20.67
N GLU A 132 17.11 -5.55 -21.77
CA GLU A 132 15.95 -4.76 -22.21
C GLU A 132 14.70 -5.65 -22.17
N SER A 133 13.68 -5.22 -21.43
CA SER A 133 12.42 -5.94 -21.34
C SER A 133 11.86 -6.12 -22.76
N LYS A 134 11.88 -7.36 -23.28
CA LYS A 134 11.22 -7.69 -24.55
C LYS A 134 9.78 -7.15 -24.50
N PRO A 135 9.30 -6.45 -25.53
CA PRO A 135 7.95 -5.90 -25.54
C PRO A 135 6.96 -7.02 -25.29
N GLN A 136 6.16 -6.86 -24.24
CA GLN A 136 5.13 -7.80 -23.87
C GLN A 136 4.06 -7.78 -24.97
N TYR A 137 4.12 -8.73 -25.89
CA TYR A 137 3.09 -8.93 -26.90
C TYR A 137 1.75 -9.07 -26.18
N HIS A 138 0.88 -8.09 -26.37
CA HIS A 138 -0.53 -8.21 -26.03
C HIS A 138 -1.10 -9.35 -26.87
N TYR A 139 -1.20 -10.54 -26.27
CA TYR A 139 -2.08 -11.58 -26.79
C TYR A 139 -3.49 -11.01 -26.79
N HIS A 140 -3.95 -10.60 -27.97
CA HIS A 140 -5.36 -10.41 -28.24
C HIS A 140 -6.02 -11.76 -28.03
N GLN A 141 -6.68 -11.94 -26.88
CA GLN A 141 -7.61 -13.04 -26.68
C GLN A 141 -8.76 -12.83 -27.67
N GLN A 142 -8.68 -13.52 -28.81
CA GLN A 142 -9.80 -13.72 -29.70
C GLN A 142 -10.85 -14.50 -28.90
N GLN A 143 -11.97 -13.84 -28.57
CA GLN A 143 -13.12 -14.51 -27.99
C GLN A 143 -13.60 -15.58 -28.97
N PRO A 144 -13.78 -16.85 -28.55
CA PRO A 144 -14.42 -17.84 -29.40
C PRO A 144 -15.84 -17.39 -29.72
N GLN A 145 -16.13 -17.26 -31.01
CA GLN A 145 -17.48 -17.05 -31.52
C GLN A 145 -18.38 -18.17 -30.98
N LYS A 146 -19.41 -17.81 -30.21
CA LYS A 146 -20.47 -18.74 -29.83
C LYS A 146 -21.13 -19.24 -31.11
N GLN A 147 -20.83 -20.47 -31.50
CA GLN A 147 -21.55 -21.19 -32.55
C GLN A 147 -23.03 -21.26 -32.14
N ALA A 148 -23.89 -20.74 -33.01
CA ALA A 148 -25.33 -20.85 -32.89
C ALA A 148 -25.71 -22.33 -32.95
N GLN A 149 -26.31 -22.86 -31.87
CA GLN A 149 -26.92 -24.17 -31.92
C GLN A 149 -28.20 -24.10 -32.76
N ILE A 150 -28.23 -24.94 -33.80
CA ILE A 150 -29.35 -25.22 -34.68
C ILE A 150 -30.44 -25.94 -33.86
N PRO A 151 -31.72 -25.55 -33.94
CA PRO A 151 -32.79 -26.22 -33.22
C PRO A 151 -33.16 -27.54 -33.92
N TYR A 152 -33.23 -28.63 -33.16
CA TYR A 152 -33.78 -29.90 -33.63
C TYR A 152 -35.31 -29.78 -33.68
N ASN A 153 -35.87 -29.99 -34.87
CA ASN A 153 -37.31 -30.12 -35.08
C ASN A 153 -37.64 -31.62 -35.16
N SER A 154 -38.40 -32.14 -34.21
CA SER A 154 -39.08 -33.44 -34.34
C SER A 154 -40.54 -33.30 -33.88
N VAL A 155 -41.41 -33.19 -34.89
CA VAL A 155 -42.82 -33.64 -34.98
C VAL A 155 -43.03 -34.94 -34.17
N ASN A 156 -44.09 -35.21 -33.41
CA ASN A 156 -45.51 -34.84 -33.34
C ASN A 156 -45.88 -34.61 -31.84
N GLU A 157 -47.02 -34.12 -31.36
CA GLU A 157 -48.44 -34.20 -31.74
C GLU A 157 -49.16 -32.94 -31.22
N ASP A 158 -50.32 -32.67 -31.80
CA ASP A 158 -51.23 -31.58 -31.49
C ASP A 158 -51.50 -31.32 -29.99
N ASN A 159 -51.76 -30.03 -29.72
CA ASN A 159 -52.64 -29.49 -28.67
C ASN A 159 -51.99 -28.88 -27.40
N GLY A 160 -51.81 -27.55 -27.44
CA GLY A 160 -52.36 -26.67 -26.39
C GLY A 160 -51.59 -26.45 -25.08
N GLY A 161 -50.63 -25.51 -25.08
CA GLY A 161 -50.72 -24.26 -24.28
C GLY A 161 -50.51 -24.25 -22.75
N TYR A 162 -49.48 -23.47 -22.34
CA TYR A 162 -49.33 -22.66 -21.12
C TYR A 162 -49.06 -23.37 -19.76
N SER A 163 -47.80 -23.38 -19.30
CA SER A 163 -47.18 -22.36 -18.41
C SER A 163 -47.69 -22.36 -16.97
N ASN A 164 -46.95 -22.98 -16.03
CA ASN A 164 -46.69 -22.40 -14.70
C ASN A 164 -45.77 -23.24 -13.79
N TRP A 165 -44.84 -22.52 -13.14
CA TRP A 165 -44.26 -22.76 -11.80
C TRP A 165 -43.23 -23.90 -11.67
N GLY A 166 -42.05 -23.69 -11.09
CA GLY A 166 -41.53 -22.55 -10.35
C GLY A 166 -40.23 -22.93 -9.64
N ARG A 167 -39.75 -21.99 -8.79
CA ARG A 167 -38.61 -22.06 -7.86
C ARG A 167 -37.23 -21.99 -8.51
N GLY A 168 -36.35 -21.07 -8.16
CA GLY A 168 -36.39 -20.08 -7.09
C GLY A 168 -34.96 -19.74 -6.65
N GLY A 169 -34.70 -18.46 -6.40
CA GLY A 169 -33.60 -17.95 -5.58
C GLY A 169 -32.22 -17.92 -6.26
N GLY A 170 -31.47 -16.82 -6.28
CA GLY A 170 -31.65 -15.52 -5.66
C GLY A 170 -30.26 -14.90 -5.40
N ARG A 171 -30.24 -13.55 -5.46
CA ARG A 171 -29.27 -12.63 -4.83
C ARG A 171 -27.95 -12.39 -5.55
N GLY A 172 -28.02 -11.49 -6.54
CA GLY A 172 -26.91 -10.59 -6.87
C GLY A 172 -26.88 -9.38 -5.91
N ARG A 173 -25.70 -9.05 -5.39
CA ARG A 173 -25.38 -7.73 -4.82
C ARG A 173 -24.05 -7.28 -5.42
N GLY A 174 -24.14 -6.48 -6.49
CA GLY A 174 -23.02 -5.76 -7.07
C GLY A 174 -22.72 -4.50 -6.27
N TRP A 175 -21.48 -4.38 -5.80
CA TRP A 175 -20.88 -3.14 -5.33
C TRP A 175 -20.28 -2.42 -6.54
N GLY A 176 -20.90 -1.31 -6.95
CA GLY A 176 -20.35 -0.41 -7.96
C GLY A 176 -19.72 0.81 -7.29
N TYR A 177 -18.39 0.89 -7.32
CA TYR A 177 -17.64 2.14 -7.18
C TYR A 177 -16.67 2.23 -8.36
N ARG A 178 -16.36 3.47 -8.77
CA ARG A 178 -15.68 3.93 -10.00
C ARG A 178 -16.69 4.28 -11.11
N GLY A 179 -16.83 5.52 -11.54
CA GLY A 179 -15.93 6.66 -11.43
C GLY A 179 -15.76 7.27 -12.81
N SER A 180 -15.75 8.60 -12.86
CA SER A 180 -15.03 9.44 -13.82
C SER A 180 -15.25 9.14 -15.32
N GLY A 181 -15.95 10.05 -16.01
CA GLY A 181 -16.03 10.02 -17.46
C GLY A 181 -16.60 11.32 -18.03
N ASN A 182 -15.71 12.11 -18.61
CA ASN A 182 -15.91 13.43 -19.19
C ASN A 182 -16.94 13.53 -20.32
N GLU A 183 -17.39 14.78 -20.52
CA GLU A 183 -17.65 15.44 -21.81
C GLU A 183 -18.65 14.79 -22.77
N ARG A 184 -19.83 15.40 -22.88
CA ARG A 184 -20.33 15.99 -24.14
C ARG A 184 -21.73 16.58 -23.94
N GLY A 185 -21.81 17.89 -24.18
CA GLY A 185 -22.74 18.46 -25.15
C GLY A 185 -24.25 18.39 -24.90
N ARG A 186 -24.85 19.58 -25.02
CA ARG A 186 -26.18 19.90 -25.56
C ARG A 186 -27.35 20.03 -24.58
N ARG A 187 -27.84 21.27 -24.59
CA ARG A 187 -29.24 21.67 -24.75
C ARG A 187 -30.23 21.26 -23.65
N GLY A 188 -30.68 22.29 -22.93
CA GLY A 188 -32.05 22.75 -23.10
C GLY A 188 -33.03 22.46 -21.96
N GLY A 189 -33.75 23.52 -21.56
CA GLY A 189 -35.03 23.47 -20.85
C GLY A 189 -34.90 23.11 -19.37
N GLY A 190 -35.26 23.93 -18.40
CA GLY A 190 -36.37 24.88 -18.36
C GLY A 190 -37.39 24.38 -17.34
N ARG A 191 -37.79 25.26 -16.40
CA ARG A 191 -38.99 25.23 -15.54
C ARG A 191 -39.09 24.00 -14.61
N GLY A 192 -39.23 24.14 -13.30
CA GLY A 192 -40.23 24.94 -12.62
C GLY A 192 -41.23 23.99 -11.93
N TYR A 193 -41.59 24.34 -10.70
CA TYR A 193 -42.80 23.96 -9.95
C TYR A 193 -42.92 22.53 -9.35
N ASN A 194 -42.88 22.51 -8.02
CA ASN A 194 -44.02 22.27 -7.12
C ASN A 194 -45.09 21.21 -7.46
N ARG A 195 -45.60 20.62 -6.37
CA ARG A 195 -46.73 19.68 -6.20
C ARG A 195 -46.29 18.21 -6.30
N GLY A 196 -46.36 17.41 -5.25
CA GLY A 196 -47.43 17.30 -4.27
C GLY A 196 -48.36 16.15 -4.68
N ARG A 197 -48.23 15.01 -3.98
CA ARG A 197 -49.14 13.85 -3.88
C ARG A 197 -48.31 12.76 -3.17
N GLY A 198 -48.67 12.15 -2.04
CA GLY A 198 -49.93 12.03 -1.34
C GLY A 198 -50.04 10.59 -0.81
N ARG A 199 -50.50 10.45 0.43
CA ARG A 199 -51.12 9.26 1.05
C ARG A 199 -50.32 7.97 1.21
N MET A 200 -50.01 7.65 2.47
CA MET A 200 -50.44 6.46 3.25
C MET A 200 -49.82 6.64 4.65
N GLY A 201 -50.55 6.75 5.76
CA GLY A 201 -51.66 5.92 6.18
C GLY A 201 -51.12 4.84 7.12
N GLY A 202 -51.33 5.00 8.44
CA GLY A 202 -51.10 3.91 9.39
C GLY A 202 -50.49 4.34 10.73
N GLY A 203 -51.30 4.98 11.58
CA GLY A 203 -50.98 5.08 13.00
C GLY A 203 -51.16 3.75 13.72
N ARG A 204 -50.25 3.47 14.68
CA ARG A 204 -50.46 2.73 15.93
C ARG A 204 -49.13 2.70 16.68
N SER A 205 -48.98 3.56 17.68
CA SER A 205 -48.02 3.35 18.76
C SER A 205 -48.76 3.47 20.07
N ARG A 206 -48.69 2.38 20.83
CA ARG A 206 -49.43 2.04 22.03
C ARG A 206 -48.36 1.80 23.10
N GLY A 207 -48.47 2.54 24.20
CA GLY A 207 -47.78 2.26 25.47
C GLY A 207 -46.29 2.62 25.49
N GLY A 208 -45.74 3.20 26.55
CA GLY A 208 -46.30 3.47 27.87
C GLY A 208 -45.16 3.75 28.86
N GLY A 209 -45.54 4.26 30.03
CA GLY A 209 -44.73 4.13 31.26
C GLY A 209 -43.78 5.29 31.55
N GLY A 210 -44.33 6.35 32.17
CA GLY A 210 -43.55 7.23 33.04
C GLY A 210 -43.52 6.66 34.46
N GLY A 211 -42.41 6.87 35.16
CA GLY A 211 -42.26 6.53 36.57
C GLY A 211 -40.89 6.98 37.08
N TYR A 212 -40.94 8.05 37.89
CA TYR A 212 -40.11 8.40 39.07
C TYR A 212 -38.61 8.11 39.02
#